data_AF-A0A7X9FC07-F1
#
_entry.id   AF-A0A7X9FC07-F1
#
_cell.length_a   1.000
_cell.length_b   1.000
_cell.length_c   1.000
_cell.angle_alpha   90.00
_cell.angle_beta   90.00
_cell.angle_gamma   90.00
#
_symmetry.space_group_name_H-M   'P 1'
#
loop_
_entity.id
_entity.type
_entity.pdbx_description
1 polymer ?
#
loop_
_entity_poly.entity_id
_entity_poly.type
_entity_poly.pdbx_seq_one_letter_code
_entity_poly.pdbx_strand_id
1 'polypeptide(L)'
;MRFYDIHYHAFDLSHPNLLAFILREDLISKASVKELLRKLPCLMNLVPIGLFRMFPGKIATGIRNFIEHDAAKFRNLLTMMENQIEYHFLLTDYYLKKAGIPEMPDGNKIDKIVLCPLLMDFGYKNLKNSNVFYDLPPAKPVAGQVADLINAIRFYYTYDMVVHPVKKGQLRLVRSTGDKKNKLFLIFPFLGINTRNYDLLEIKALIDKYFAGYENDRDPAERNEKLEKKLGTVNATLEDLIFRLKEKEDPEYYSYIFAGIKLYPPLGFDPWPENEPAELDKVKFLYSECARKNIPLTVHCSDGGFKTSPYAEKLTDPAKWKKILNNSSFRNLRVNFAHLGNRADNSSGWLRTIQSLAAANKNVFTDFSCLTPEEKDYRKVAETFDGDIINQVLFGSDFLINLLWSGSYTEYFGNFIKTGFLTPEQKTILCNSNPERFLFGGPIKVS
;
A
#
# COMPACT_ATOMS: atom_id res chain seq x y z
N MET A 1 -1.75 -23.63 0.79
CA MET A 1 -2.28 -22.55 -0.08
C MET A 1 -1.44 -21.28 0.02
N ARG A 2 -1.58 -20.36 -0.96
CA ARG A 2 -0.99 -19.01 -0.91
C ARG A 2 -2.00 -18.04 -0.30
N PHE A 3 -1.60 -17.24 0.68
CA PHE A 3 -2.39 -16.14 1.21
C PHE A 3 -1.89 -14.83 0.61
N TYR A 4 -2.76 -14.01 0.05
CA TYR A 4 -2.40 -12.77 -0.62
C TYR A 4 -2.83 -11.56 0.20
N ASP A 5 -1.89 -10.67 0.42
CA ASP A 5 -2.08 -9.30 0.87
C ASP A 5 -1.78 -8.35 -0.29
N ILE A 6 -2.85 -7.92 -0.98
CA ILE A 6 -2.71 -7.10 -2.19
C ILE A 6 -2.45 -5.62 -1.91
N HIS A 7 -2.41 -5.22 -0.63
CA HIS A 7 -2.24 -3.84 -0.22
C HIS A 7 -1.33 -3.79 0.99
N TYR A 8 -0.05 -3.55 0.73
CA TYR A 8 0.98 -3.46 1.75
C TYR A 8 1.76 -2.16 1.53
N HIS A 9 2.12 -1.44 2.59
CA HIS A 9 3.05 -0.32 2.48
C HIS A 9 4.38 -0.65 3.14
N ALA A 10 5.47 -0.34 2.45
CA ALA A 10 6.84 -0.57 2.89
C ALA A 10 7.67 0.68 2.59
N PHE A 11 7.95 1.47 3.60
CA PHE A 11 8.84 2.64 3.52
C PHE A 11 9.36 2.99 4.92
N ASP A 12 10.50 3.65 4.98
CA ASP A 12 11.04 4.26 6.20
C ASP A 12 10.72 5.76 6.25
N LEU A 13 11.29 6.49 7.21
CA LEU A 13 11.13 7.95 7.32
C LEU A 13 11.81 8.73 6.16
N SER A 14 12.63 8.08 5.33
CA SER A 14 13.35 8.72 4.24
C SER A 14 12.47 9.06 3.05
N HIS A 15 11.23 8.58 2.99
CA HIS A 15 10.33 8.76 1.83
C HIS A 15 9.13 9.69 2.05
N PRO A 16 8.24 9.46 3.03
CA PRO A 16 7.13 10.38 3.22
C PRO A 16 7.65 11.78 3.52
N ASN A 17 6.91 12.81 3.08
CA ASN A 17 7.14 14.14 3.62
C ASN A 17 6.75 14.08 5.10
N LEU A 18 7.75 13.96 5.98
CA LEU A 18 7.55 13.75 7.41
C LEU A 18 6.63 14.81 8.03
N LEU A 19 6.70 16.06 7.52
CA LEU A 19 5.81 17.13 7.96
C LEU A 19 4.37 16.86 7.53
N ALA A 20 4.13 16.51 6.26
CA ALA A 20 2.79 16.15 5.78
C ALA A 20 2.25 14.88 6.46
N PHE A 21 3.13 13.95 6.82
CA PHE A 21 2.80 12.76 7.60
C PHE A 21 2.37 13.15 9.02
N ILE A 22 3.16 13.93 9.75
CA ILE A 22 2.85 14.33 11.13
C ILE A 22 1.60 15.21 11.19
N LEU A 23 1.39 16.08 10.20
CA LEU A 23 0.24 17.00 10.13
C LEU A 23 -1.06 16.35 9.62
N ARG A 24 -1.10 15.03 9.41
CA ARG A 24 -2.30 14.32 8.97
C ARG A 24 -3.41 14.46 10.04
N GLU A 25 -4.60 14.87 9.63
CA GLU A 25 -5.72 15.16 10.54
C GLU A 25 -6.22 13.94 11.34
N ASP A 26 -5.91 12.72 10.90
CA ASP A 26 -6.23 11.48 11.61
C ASP A 26 -5.15 11.06 12.62
N LEU A 27 -3.89 11.44 12.41
CA LEU A 27 -2.82 11.32 13.40
C LEU A 27 -3.02 12.31 14.56
N ILE A 28 -3.49 13.52 14.24
CA ILE A 28 -3.84 14.56 15.21
C ILE A 28 -5.36 14.79 15.15
N SER A 29 -6.13 13.78 15.52
CA SER A 29 -7.58 13.94 15.53
C SER A 29 -7.99 15.02 16.54
N LYS A 30 -8.97 15.86 16.20
CA LYS A 30 -9.57 16.81 17.16
C LYS A 30 -10.03 16.11 18.43
N ALA A 31 -10.45 14.85 18.35
CA ALA A 31 -10.82 14.03 19.50
C ALA A 31 -9.60 13.66 20.36
N SER A 32 -8.47 13.26 19.76
CA SER A 32 -7.20 12.97 20.47
C SER A 32 -6.64 14.22 21.16
N VAL A 33 -6.70 15.37 20.49
CA VAL A 33 -6.32 16.66 21.07
C VAL A 33 -7.30 17.08 22.16
N LYS A 34 -8.61 16.85 21.98
CA LYS A 34 -9.64 17.15 22.99
C LYS A 34 -9.54 16.22 24.21
N GLU A 35 -9.20 14.94 24.02
CA GLU A 35 -8.96 13.97 25.11
C GLU A 35 -7.68 14.34 25.87
N LEU A 36 -6.62 14.76 25.16
CA LEU A 36 -5.40 15.32 25.76
C LEU A 36 -5.70 16.60 26.57
N LEU A 37 -6.53 17.50 26.02
CA LEU A 37 -7.00 18.71 26.70
C LEU A 37 -7.92 18.41 27.89
N ARG A 38 -8.67 17.32 27.86
CA ARG A 38 -9.56 16.88 28.96
C ARG A 38 -8.80 16.20 30.10
N LYS A 39 -7.65 15.57 29.79
CA LYS A 39 -6.72 14.97 30.77
C LYS A 39 -5.81 16.02 31.46
N LEU A 40 -5.87 17.29 31.07
CA LEU A 40 -5.20 18.41 31.76
C LEU A 40 -6.14 18.96 32.86
N PRO A 41 -5.86 18.75 34.16
CA PRO A 41 -6.75 19.22 35.21
C PRO A 41 -6.63 20.75 35.40
N CYS A 42 -7.78 21.41 35.47
CA CYS A 42 -8.06 22.61 36.29
C CYS A 42 -7.44 23.98 35.91
N LEU A 43 -7.31 24.36 34.64
CA LEU A 43 -6.95 25.76 34.28
C LEU A 43 -7.71 26.39 33.10
N MET A 44 -8.76 25.73 32.60
CA MET A 44 -9.46 26.17 31.38
C MET A 44 -10.57 27.21 31.58
N ASN A 45 -10.88 27.64 32.81
CA ASN A 45 -11.88 28.69 33.03
C ASN A 45 -11.30 30.09 33.33
N LEU A 46 -9.97 30.29 33.35
CA LEU A 46 -9.40 31.56 33.84
C LEU A 46 -8.15 32.10 33.11
N VAL A 47 -7.66 31.51 32.02
CA VAL A 47 -6.38 31.97 31.41
C VAL A 47 -6.54 32.43 29.96
N PRO A 48 -6.24 33.71 29.65
CA PRO A 48 -6.21 34.23 28.28
C PRO A 48 -5.21 33.47 27.41
N ILE A 49 -5.56 33.31 26.13
CA ILE A 49 -4.78 32.63 25.07
C ILE A 49 -3.30 33.08 25.01
N GLY A 50 -2.97 34.29 25.49
CA GLY A 50 -1.60 34.80 25.57
C GLY A 50 -0.64 33.99 26.45
N LEU A 51 -1.12 33.26 27.47
CA LEU A 51 -0.26 32.47 28.36
C LEU A 51 0.15 31.10 27.77
N PHE A 52 -0.47 30.66 26.66
CA PHE A 52 -0.06 29.44 25.96
C PHE A 52 1.38 29.49 25.44
N ARG A 53 1.93 30.70 25.24
CA ARG A 53 3.34 30.92 24.88
C ARG A 53 4.33 30.71 26.04
N MET A 54 3.87 30.56 27.29
CA MET A 54 4.74 30.51 28.47
C MET A 54 5.10 29.11 29.00
N PHE A 55 4.47 28.02 28.52
CA PHE A 55 4.75 26.66 29.02
C PHE A 55 4.95 25.59 27.93
N PRO A 56 5.93 25.76 27.01
CA PRO A 56 6.25 24.75 25.99
C PRO A 56 6.60 23.38 26.60
N GLY A 57 7.20 23.36 27.80
CA GLY A 57 7.56 22.14 28.51
C GLY A 57 6.37 21.25 28.87
N LYS A 58 5.22 21.80 29.27
CA LYS A 58 4.05 21.00 29.71
C LYS A 58 3.28 20.37 28.55
N ILE A 59 3.24 21.04 27.40
CA ILE A 59 2.70 20.48 26.15
C ILE A 59 3.62 19.37 25.64
N ALA A 60 4.94 19.58 25.68
CA ALA A 60 5.91 18.55 25.35
C ALA A 60 5.80 17.33 26.28
N THR A 61 5.59 17.52 27.59
CA THR A 61 5.32 16.42 28.53
C THR A 61 3.98 15.73 28.26
N GLY A 62 2.94 16.45 27.83
CA GLY A 62 1.64 15.86 27.45
C GLY A 62 1.74 15.01 26.18
N ILE A 63 2.45 15.48 25.16
CA ILE A 63 2.75 14.72 23.94
C ILE A 63 3.64 13.51 24.27
N ARG A 64 4.66 13.70 25.12
CA ARG A 64 5.52 12.63 25.63
C ARG A 64 4.71 11.56 26.35
N ASN A 65 3.79 11.94 27.24
CA ASN A 65 2.94 11.01 27.99
C ASN A 65 1.91 10.29 27.10
N PHE A 66 1.39 10.96 26.06
CA PHE A 66 0.56 10.32 25.03
C PHE A 66 1.38 9.27 24.24
N ILE A 67 2.60 9.63 23.85
CA ILE A 67 3.58 8.71 23.24
C ILE A 67 4.00 7.60 24.23
N GLU A 68 4.06 7.86 25.53
CA GLU A 68 4.56 6.95 26.58
C GLU A 68 3.49 5.99 27.18
N HIS A 69 2.19 6.27 27.05
CA HIS A 69 1.16 5.42 27.68
C HIS A 69 -0.03 5.00 26.79
N ASP A 70 -0.49 5.81 25.82
CA ASP A 70 -1.62 5.47 24.92
C ASP A 70 -1.16 5.01 23.51
N ALA A 71 0.17 4.99 23.25
CA ALA A 71 0.76 4.93 21.91
C ALA A 71 1.57 3.66 21.60
N ALA A 72 1.25 2.49 22.17
CA ALA A 72 1.95 1.24 21.80
C ALA A 72 1.89 0.98 20.28
N LYS A 73 0.72 1.18 19.66
CA LYS A 73 0.48 1.05 18.22
C LYS A 73 1.31 2.05 17.40
N PHE A 74 1.23 3.34 17.78
CA PHE A 74 2.04 4.40 17.14
C PHE A 74 3.55 4.22 17.34
N ARG A 75 4.00 3.69 18.49
CA ARG A 75 5.40 3.30 18.68
C ARG A 75 5.81 2.14 17.77
N ASN A 76 4.93 1.16 17.56
CA ASN A 76 5.21 0.08 16.61
C ASN A 76 5.38 0.62 15.19
N LEU A 77 4.55 1.59 14.80
CA LEU A 77 4.71 2.32 13.54
C LEU A 77 6.07 3.02 13.46
N LEU A 78 6.39 3.90 14.43
CA LEU A 78 7.66 4.61 14.45
C LEU A 78 8.85 3.65 14.46
N THR A 79 8.78 2.58 15.26
CA THR A 79 9.84 1.55 15.31
C THR A 79 10.05 0.92 13.93
N MET A 80 8.98 0.56 13.21
CA MET A 80 9.11 0.01 11.86
C MET A 80 9.66 1.03 10.85
N MET A 81 9.32 2.32 10.99
CA MET A 81 9.80 3.39 10.09
C MET A 81 11.21 3.91 10.41
N GLU A 82 11.68 3.76 11.64
CA GLU A 82 13.03 4.13 12.08
C GLU A 82 14.08 3.08 11.70
N ASN A 83 13.66 1.83 11.53
CA ASN A 83 14.52 0.78 11.00
C ASN A 83 14.84 1.07 9.52
N GLN A 84 16.03 0.64 9.08
CA GLN A 84 16.34 0.65 7.65
C GLN A 84 15.34 -0.26 6.93
N ILE A 85 14.86 0.19 5.77
CA ILE A 85 13.83 -0.51 5.00
C ILE A 85 14.20 -1.97 4.67
N GLU A 86 15.49 -2.29 4.58
CA GLU A 86 15.99 -3.65 4.31
C GLU A 86 15.58 -4.67 5.38
N TYR A 87 15.37 -4.22 6.62
CA TYR A 87 14.95 -5.10 7.72
C TYR A 87 13.45 -5.35 7.72
N HIS A 88 12.65 -4.58 6.98
CA HIS A 88 11.20 -4.55 7.10
C HIS A 88 10.55 -5.93 6.91
N PHE A 89 10.88 -6.61 5.81
CA PHE A 89 10.34 -7.95 5.53
C PHE A 89 10.91 -9.01 6.47
N LEU A 90 12.18 -8.90 6.89
CA LEU A 90 12.78 -9.84 7.83
C LEU A 90 12.15 -9.75 9.22
N LEU A 91 11.91 -8.53 9.71
CA LEU A 91 11.25 -8.30 11.00
C LEU A 91 9.82 -8.85 10.97
N THR A 92 9.08 -8.54 9.90
CA THR A 92 7.71 -9.03 9.72
C THR A 92 7.67 -10.57 9.66
N ASP A 93 8.56 -11.21 8.89
CA ASP A 93 8.67 -12.67 8.81
C ASP A 93 9.02 -13.28 10.18
N TYR A 94 10.02 -12.72 10.86
CA TYR A 94 10.46 -13.19 12.17
C TYR A 94 9.33 -13.15 13.20
N TYR A 95 8.65 -12.01 13.35
CA TYR A 95 7.60 -11.87 14.35
C TYR A 95 6.35 -12.69 14.03
N LEU A 96 6.02 -12.84 12.74
CA LEU A 96 4.93 -13.72 12.31
C LEU A 96 5.25 -15.20 12.62
N LYS A 97 6.45 -15.67 12.28
CA LYS A 97 6.89 -17.03 12.64
C LYS A 97 6.96 -17.24 14.15
N LYS A 98 7.43 -16.25 14.90
CA LYS A 98 7.52 -16.30 16.36
C LYS A 98 6.14 -16.43 17.02
N ALA A 99 5.13 -15.77 16.46
CA ALA A 99 3.74 -15.89 16.92
C ALA A 99 3.06 -17.20 16.49
N GLY A 100 3.61 -17.89 15.49
CA GLY A 100 3.00 -19.02 14.83
C GLY A 100 2.12 -18.55 13.67
N ILE A 101 2.29 -19.16 12.50
CA ILE A 101 1.45 -18.88 11.32
C ILE A 101 0.11 -19.60 11.54
N PRO A 102 -1.02 -18.89 11.71
CA PRO A 102 -2.32 -19.52 11.84
C PRO A 102 -2.69 -20.34 10.60
N GLU A 103 -3.41 -21.44 10.83
CA GLU A 103 -4.04 -22.25 9.78
C GLU A 103 -5.40 -21.63 9.39
N MET A 104 -5.83 -21.86 8.14
CA MET A 104 -7.16 -21.43 7.71
C MET A 104 -8.24 -22.26 8.43
N PRO A 105 -9.45 -21.71 8.67
CA PRO A 105 -10.51 -22.43 9.38
C PRO A 105 -11.01 -23.69 8.67
N ASP A 106 -10.77 -23.82 7.36
CA ASP A 106 -11.07 -25.01 6.54
C ASP A 106 -9.98 -26.09 6.62
N GLY A 107 -8.94 -25.88 7.43
CA GLY A 107 -7.80 -26.78 7.60
C GLY A 107 -6.69 -26.60 6.56
N ASN A 108 -6.83 -25.68 5.60
CA ASN A 108 -5.78 -25.39 4.63
C ASN A 108 -4.58 -24.68 5.30
N LYS A 109 -3.38 -25.25 5.14
CA LYS A 109 -2.15 -24.63 5.60
C LYS A 109 -1.74 -23.48 4.70
N ILE A 110 -1.21 -22.41 5.29
CA ILE A 110 -0.65 -21.27 4.55
C ILE A 110 0.84 -21.51 4.33
N ASP A 111 1.22 -21.87 3.10
CA ASP A 111 2.61 -22.21 2.74
C ASP A 111 3.42 -20.96 2.36
N LYS A 112 2.72 -19.96 1.82
CA LYS A 112 3.28 -18.69 1.34
C LYS A 112 2.34 -17.56 1.65
N ILE A 113 2.93 -16.40 1.94
CA ILE A 113 2.21 -15.13 1.99
C ILE A 113 2.74 -14.24 0.86
N VAL A 114 1.86 -13.84 -0.04
CA VAL A 114 2.15 -12.93 -1.14
C VAL A 114 1.89 -11.51 -0.67
N LEU A 115 2.92 -10.68 -0.64
CA LEU A 115 2.83 -9.27 -0.27
C LEU A 115 2.89 -8.41 -1.53
N CYS A 116 2.01 -7.42 -1.66
CA CYS A 116 2.07 -6.44 -2.74
C CYS A 116 2.39 -5.04 -2.20
N PRO A 117 3.68 -4.71 -1.98
CA PRO A 117 4.08 -3.36 -1.61
C PRO A 117 3.64 -2.32 -2.65
N LEU A 118 2.85 -1.34 -2.26
CA LEU A 118 2.33 -0.30 -3.14
C LEU A 118 3.16 0.97 -2.99
N LEU A 119 3.97 1.29 -4.00
CA LEU A 119 4.75 2.52 -4.01
C LEU A 119 3.88 3.75 -4.28
N MET A 120 4.23 4.88 -3.67
CA MET A 120 3.57 6.17 -3.88
C MET A 120 4.52 7.14 -4.58
N ASP A 121 4.11 7.65 -5.73
CA ASP A 121 4.90 8.65 -6.46
C ASP A 121 4.60 10.06 -5.92
N PHE A 122 5.35 10.44 -4.88
CA PHE A 122 5.28 11.77 -4.26
C PHE A 122 5.71 12.91 -5.18
N GLY A 123 6.42 12.61 -6.27
CA GLY A 123 6.72 13.57 -7.31
C GLY A 123 7.59 14.76 -6.93
N TYR A 124 7.64 15.70 -7.88
CA TYR A 124 8.52 16.88 -7.87
C TYR A 124 7.80 18.21 -7.57
N LYS A 125 6.46 18.25 -7.46
CA LYS A 125 5.75 19.54 -7.56
C LYS A 125 4.53 19.66 -6.65
N ASN A 126 4.33 20.89 -6.16
CA ASN A 126 3.15 21.48 -5.47
C ASN A 126 3.20 21.66 -3.95
N LEU A 127 4.32 21.37 -3.28
CA LEU A 127 4.49 21.73 -1.86
C LEU A 127 5.42 22.94 -1.71
N LYS A 128 5.11 24.10 -2.31
CA LYS A 128 5.86 25.31 -1.93
C LYS A 128 5.59 25.58 -0.46
N ASN A 129 6.62 25.50 0.38
CA ASN A 129 6.49 25.92 1.77
C ASN A 129 6.48 27.45 1.77
N SER A 130 5.29 28.04 1.88
CA SER A 130 5.18 29.49 2.06
C SER A 130 5.81 29.90 3.39
N ASN A 131 6.47 31.07 3.42
CA ASN A 131 7.02 31.68 4.63
C ASN A 131 8.23 30.97 5.27
N VAL A 132 9.01 30.20 4.49
CA VAL A 132 10.30 29.65 4.95
C VAL A 132 11.40 29.89 3.92
N PHE A 133 12.65 29.91 4.37
CA PHE A 133 13.82 30.16 3.53
C PHE A 133 14.08 29.03 2.51
N TYR A 134 13.86 27.77 2.90
CA TYR A 134 13.91 26.60 2.02
C TYR A 134 12.48 26.26 1.56
N ASP A 135 11.95 27.08 0.65
CA ASP A 135 10.56 27.01 0.16
C ASP A 135 10.34 25.90 -0.87
N LEU A 136 11.41 25.31 -1.39
CA LEU A 136 11.39 24.13 -2.24
C LEU A 136 11.17 22.88 -1.37
N PRO A 137 10.07 22.14 -1.56
CA PRO A 137 9.86 20.90 -0.83
C PRO A 137 10.90 19.85 -1.22
N PRO A 138 11.20 18.88 -0.33
CA PRO A 138 12.00 17.72 -0.69
C PRO A 138 11.35 16.99 -1.86
N ALA A 139 11.99 17.02 -3.03
CA ALA A 139 11.58 16.26 -4.19
C ALA A 139 12.27 14.89 -4.12
N LYS A 140 11.52 13.86 -3.77
CA LYS A 140 12.04 12.50 -3.66
C LYS A 140 11.56 11.71 -4.87
N PRO A 141 12.42 11.46 -5.87
CA PRO A 141 12.01 10.68 -7.04
C PRO A 141 11.54 9.30 -6.61
N VAL A 142 10.51 8.77 -7.28
CA VAL A 142 10.05 7.39 -7.07
C VAL A 142 11.19 6.39 -7.25
N ALA A 143 12.20 6.70 -8.07
CA ALA A 143 13.39 5.88 -8.27
C ALA A 143 14.13 5.55 -6.95
N GLY A 144 14.17 6.46 -5.98
CA GLY A 144 14.75 6.19 -4.66
C GLY A 144 13.97 5.10 -3.92
N GLN A 145 12.66 5.27 -3.83
CA GLN A 145 11.75 4.26 -3.24
C GLN A 145 11.85 2.90 -3.96
N VAL A 146 12.02 2.90 -5.29
CA VAL A 146 12.22 1.69 -6.08
C VAL A 146 13.53 1.00 -5.70
N ALA A 147 14.65 1.73 -5.61
CA ALA A 147 15.93 1.16 -5.21
C ALA A 147 15.85 0.54 -3.81
N ASP A 148 15.28 1.27 -2.86
CA ASP A 148 15.15 0.87 -1.47
C ASP A 148 14.29 -0.39 -1.32
N LEU A 149 13.14 -0.44 -2.00
CA LEU A 149 12.27 -1.61 -1.99
C LEU A 149 12.91 -2.84 -2.66
N ILE A 150 13.55 -2.67 -3.83
CA ILE A 150 14.24 -3.78 -4.52
C ILE A 150 15.36 -4.35 -3.64
N ASN A 151 16.13 -3.46 -3.00
CA ASN A 151 17.21 -3.88 -2.11
C ASN A 151 16.65 -4.55 -0.85
N ALA A 152 15.53 -4.09 -0.29
CA ALA A 152 14.85 -4.75 0.83
C ALA A 152 14.35 -6.16 0.47
N ILE A 153 13.78 -6.34 -0.73
CA ILE A 153 13.40 -7.67 -1.25
C ILE A 153 14.65 -8.55 -1.37
N ARG A 154 15.71 -8.06 -2.00
CA ARG A 154 16.98 -8.79 -2.11
C ARG A 154 17.56 -9.16 -0.75
N PHE A 155 17.51 -8.25 0.21
CA PHE A 155 18.00 -8.46 1.57
C PHE A 155 17.22 -9.59 2.26
N TYR A 156 15.89 -9.59 2.15
CA TYR A 156 15.02 -10.64 2.66
C TYR A 156 15.38 -12.04 2.13
N TYR A 157 15.69 -12.16 0.84
CA TYR A 157 16.11 -13.43 0.23
C TYR A 157 17.57 -13.80 0.52
N THR A 158 18.39 -12.86 1.00
CA THR A 158 19.82 -13.08 1.27
C THR A 158 20.10 -13.41 2.73
N TYR A 159 19.31 -12.89 3.67
CA TYR A 159 19.55 -13.00 5.11
C TYR A 159 18.36 -13.61 5.85
N ASP A 160 18.64 -14.18 7.01
CA ASP A 160 17.65 -14.61 7.99
C ASP A 160 17.89 -13.86 9.30
N MET A 161 16.81 -13.64 10.05
CA MET A 161 16.87 -13.03 11.38
C MET A 161 16.70 -14.10 12.46
N VAL A 162 17.70 -14.22 13.34
CA VAL A 162 17.72 -15.21 14.42
C VAL A 162 17.93 -14.54 15.77
N VAL A 163 17.56 -15.21 16.85
CA VAL A 163 17.88 -14.74 18.21
C VAL A 163 19.39 -14.76 18.40
N HIS A 164 19.95 -13.68 18.93
CA HIS A 164 21.37 -13.60 19.19
C HIS A 164 21.76 -14.64 20.27
N PRO A 165 22.76 -15.51 20.04
CA PRO A 165 23.06 -16.63 20.94
C PRO A 165 23.55 -16.19 22.32
N VAL A 166 24.25 -15.06 22.40
CA VAL A 166 24.81 -14.51 23.65
C VAL A 166 24.02 -13.32 24.23
N LYS A 167 23.58 -12.37 23.39
CA LYS A 167 22.93 -11.14 23.84
C LYS A 167 21.41 -11.34 23.96
N LYS A 168 20.94 -11.60 25.19
CA LYS A 168 19.52 -11.82 25.49
C LYS A 168 18.65 -10.69 24.95
N GLY A 169 17.59 -11.04 24.23
CA GLY A 169 16.62 -10.10 23.67
C GLY A 169 17.07 -9.39 22.38
N GLN A 170 18.26 -9.66 21.87
CA GLN A 170 18.73 -9.10 20.61
C GLN A 170 18.55 -10.08 19.46
N LEU A 171 18.37 -9.53 18.26
CA LEU A 171 18.35 -10.29 17.02
C LEU A 171 19.69 -10.14 16.30
N ARG A 172 20.07 -11.16 15.55
CA ARG A 172 21.25 -11.16 14.70
C ARG A 172 20.86 -11.56 13.28
N LEU A 173 21.47 -10.89 12.31
CA LEU A 173 21.42 -11.31 10.92
C LEU A 173 22.42 -12.43 10.66
N VAL A 174 21.96 -13.45 9.94
CA VAL A 174 22.79 -14.51 9.38
C VAL A 174 22.52 -14.63 7.90
N ARG A 175 23.51 -15.02 7.10
CA ARG A 175 23.29 -15.29 5.68
C ARG A 175 22.39 -16.51 5.55
N SER A 176 21.39 -16.43 4.67
CA SER A 176 20.47 -17.55 4.43
C SER A 176 21.26 -18.70 3.81
N THR A 177 21.11 -19.90 4.36
CA THR A 177 21.74 -21.13 3.86
C THR A 177 20.72 -22.08 3.20
N GLY A 178 19.42 -21.81 3.35
CA GLY A 178 18.34 -22.59 2.75
C GLY A 178 17.96 -22.14 1.34
N ASP A 179 17.13 -22.95 0.67
CA ASP A 179 16.53 -22.60 -0.63
C ASP A 179 15.66 -21.33 -0.48
N LYS A 180 15.69 -20.43 -1.48
CA LYS A 180 14.77 -19.29 -1.58
C LYS A 180 13.31 -19.74 -1.49
N LYS A 181 13.00 -20.96 -1.98
CA LYS A 181 11.69 -21.59 -1.86
C LYS A 181 11.25 -21.85 -0.42
N ASN A 182 12.13 -21.73 0.58
CA ASN A 182 11.77 -21.86 2.00
C ASN A 182 11.36 -20.52 2.64
N LYS A 183 11.56 -19.39 1.95
CA LYS A 183 11.13 -18.07 2.44
C LYS A 183 9.61 -17.99 2.49
N LEU A 184 9.05 -17.41 3.54
CA LEU A 184 7.60 -17.33 3.73
C LEU A 184 6.95 -16.38 2.72
N PHE A 185 7.61 -15.25 2.45
CA PHE A 185 7.06 -14.22 1.59
C PHE A 185 7.40 -14.43 0.12
N LEU A 186 6.43 -14.12 -0.73
CA LEU A 186 6.61 -13.75 -2.14
C LEU A 186 6.27 -12.26 -2.23
N ILE A 187 7.18 -11.43 -2.72
CA ILE A 187 7.02 -9.97 -2.64
C ILE A 187 6.88 -9.40 -4.05
N PHE A 188 5.66 -9.04 -4.42
CA PHE A 188 5.27 -8.60 -5.76
C PHE A 188 4.87 -7.13 -5.76
N PRO A 189 5.84 -6.20 -5.80
CA PRO A 189 5.57 -4.79 -5.62
C PRO A 189 4.79 -4.19 -6.80
N PHE A 190 4.17 -3.04 -6.54
CA PHE A 190 3.47 -2.21 -7.53
C PHE A 190 4.21 -0.89 -7.70
N LEU A 191 4.49 -0.53 -8.95
CA LEU A 191 5.14 0.73 -9.27
C LEU A 191 4.17 1.89 -9.06
N GLY A 192 4.55 2.90 -8.29
CA GLY A 192 3.78 4.14 -8.16
C GLY A 192 4.00 5.01 -9.39
N ILE A 193 2.92 5.46 -10.04
CA ILE A 193 2.99 6.42 -11.15
C ILE A 193 1.97 7.52 -10.92
N ASN A 194 2.42 8.78 -10.93
CA ASN A 194 1.56 9.93 -11.12
C ASN A 194 1.96 10.60 -12.45
N THR A 195 1.08 10.52 -13.45
CA THR A 195 1.36 10.99 -14.81
C THR A 195 1.73 12.47 -14.89
N ARG A 196 1.34 13.29 -13.89
CA ARG A 196 1.73 14.70 -13.81
C ARG A 196 3.21 14.92 -13.55
N ASN A 197 3.92 13.93 -13.02
CA ASN A 197 5.35 14.03 -12.73
C ASN A 197 6.25 13.79 -13.95
N TYR A 198 5.66 13.36 -15.07
CA TYR A 198 6.39 12.88 -16.24
C TYR A 198 5.80 13.46 -17.53
N ASP A 199 6.64 13.55 -18.56
CA ASP A 199 6.16 13.63 -19.93
C ASP A 199 5.75 12.23 -20.47
N LEU A 200 5.16 12.20 -21.67
CA LEU A 200 4.70 10.95 -22.27
C LEU A 200 5.84 9.98 -22.61
N LEU A 201 7.00 10.50 -23.02
CA LEU A 201 8.16 9.67 -23.37
C LEU A 201 8.76 9.04 -22.11
N GLU A 202 8.81 9.77 -21.00
CA GLU A 202 9.22 9.26 -19.71
C GLU A 202 8.30 8.14 -19.20
N ILE A 203 6.96 8.32 -19.30
CA ILE A 203 6.01 7.26 -18.93
C ILE A 203 6.22 6.03 -19.81
N LYS A 204 6.34 6.20 -21.13
CA LYS A 204 6.65 5.09 -22.04
C LYS A 204 7.95 4.39 -21.63
N ALA A 205 8.99 5.15 -21.34
CA ALA A 205 10.28 4.60 -20.97
C ALA A 205 10.27 3.90 -19.60
N LEU A 206 9.36 4.24 -18.68
CA LEU A 206 9.10 3.49 -17.44
C LEU A 206 8.37 2.18 -17.72
N ILE A 207 7.33 2.21 -18.58
CA ILE A 207 6.58 1.02 -18.97
C ILE A 207 7.49 0.02 -19.69
N ASP A 208 8.30 0.48 -20.64
CA ASP A 208 9.25 -0.35 -21.38
C ASP A 208 10.30 -0.96 -20.43
N LYS A 209 10.81 -0.18 -19.47
CA LYS A 209 11.83 -0.64 -18.51
C LYS A 209 11.34 -1.77 -17.60
N TYR A 210 10.15 -1.63 -17.02
CA TYR A 210 9.69 -2.50 -15.94
C TYR A 210 8.72 -3.60 -16.38
N PHE A 211 8.07 -3.41 -17.53
CA PHE A 211 7.01 -4.29 -18.03
C PHE A 211 7.30 -4.78 -19.47
N ALA A 212 8.58 -4.83 -19.87
CA ALA A 212 9.00 -5.45 -21.11
C ALA A 212 8.60 -6.93 -21.16
N GLY A 213 7.92 -7.35 -22.22
CA GLY A 213 7.54 -8.74 -22.46
C GLY A 213 6.22 -9.17 -21.82
N TYR A 214 5.57 -8.31 -21.04
CA TYR A 214 4.28 -8.60 -20.39
C TYR A 214 3.15 -8.82 -21.41
N GLU A 215 3.26 -8.27 -22.62
CA GLU A 215 2.31 -8.51 -23.71
C GLU A 215 2.35 -9.93 -24.27
N ASN A 216 3.44 -10.65 -24.00
CA ASN A 216 3.70 -11.98 -24.54
C ASN A 216 3.37 -13.09 -23.54
N ASP A 217 3.24 -12.78 -22.24
CA ASP A 217 2.64 -13.73 -21.32
C ASP A 217 1.14 -13.50 -21.23
N ARG A 218 0.40 -14.54 -21.58
CA ARG A 218 -1.06 -14.57 -21.48
C ARG A 218 -1.53 -15.64 -20.51
N ASP A 219 -0.61 -16.48 -20.06
CA ASP A 219 -0.84 -17.47 -19.03
C ASP A 219 -0.49 -16.88 -17.64
N PRO A 220 -1.48 -16.77 -16.73
CA PRO A 220 -1.26 -16.38 -15.34
C PRO A 220 -0.13 -17.15 -14.64
N ALA A 221 0.04 -18.44 -14.94
CA ALA A 221 1.08 -19.27 -14.32
C ALA A 221 2.49 -18.84 -14.77
N GLU A 222 2.65 -18.54 -16.07
CA GLU A 222 3.91 -18.06 -16.64
C GLU A 222 4.31 -16.69 -16.06
N ARG A 223 3.35 -15.76 -15.94
CA ARG A 223 3.57 -14.43 -15.31
C ARG A 223 4.09 -14.60 -13.88
N ASN A 224 3.45 -15.48 -13.11
CA ASN A 224 3.79 -15.75 -11.72
C ASN A 224 5.21 -16.35 -11.61
N GLU A 225 5.56 -17.33 -12.44
CA GLU A 225 6.91 -17.93 -12.45
C GLU A 225 8.00 -16.89 -12.78
N LYS A 226 7.77 -16.02 -13.77
CA LYS A 226 8.73 -14.97 -14.15
C LYS A 226 8.96 -13.96 -13.03
N LEU A 227 7.89 -13.54 -12.35
CA LEU A 227 7.97 -12.67 -11.17
C LEU A 227 8.75 -13.35 -10.04
N GLU A 228 8.44 -14.61 -9.72
CA GLU A 228 9.14 -15.38 -8.68
C GLU A 228 10.63 -15.53 -8.97
N LYS A 229 11.01 -15.76 -10.23
CA LYS A 229 12.41 -15.89 -10.65
C LYS A 229 13.23 -14.61 -10.42
N LYS A 230 12.60 -13.43 -10.46
CA LYS A 230 13.26 -12.14 -10.20
C LYS A 230 13.41 -11.83 -8.71
N LEU A 231 12.74 -12.57 -7.82
CA LEU A 231 12.78 -12.31 -6.38
C LEU A 231 14.21 -12.46 -5.80
N GLY A 232 14.70 -11.33 -5.28
CA GLY A 232 16.01 -11.20 -4.68
C GLY A 232 17.18 -11.51 -5.61
N THR A 233 17.03 -11.33 -6.93
CA THR A 233 18.13 -11.40 -7.90
C THR A 233 18.60 -10.02 -8.36
N VAL A 234 17.73 -9.02 -8.23
CA VAL A 234 17.98 -7.64 -8.68
C VAL A 234 18.63 -6.84 -7.56
N ASN A 235 19.65 -6.06 -7.92
CA ASN A 235 20.14 -4.96 -7.10
C ASN A 235 19.91 -3.64 -7.86
N ALA A 236 19.71 -2.57 -7.11
CA ALA A 236 19.49 -1.27 -7.71
C ALA A 236 20.10 -0.19 -6.84
N THR A 237 20.86 0.71 -7.44
CA THR A 237 21.20 1.99 -6.83
C THR A 237 20.36 3.09 -7.46
N LEU A 238 20.24 4.24 -6.77
CA LEU A 238 19.57 5.40 -7.35
C LEU A 238 20.24 5.83 -8.66
N GLU A 239 21.58 5.81 -8.70
CA GLU A 239 22.37 6.13 -9.88
C GLU A 239 22.07 5.17 -11.04
N ASP A 240 22.04 3.86 -10.78
CA ASP A 240 21.71 2.84 -11.80
C ASP A 240 20.31 3.07 -12.39
N LEU A 241 19.33 3.41 -11.55
CA LEU A 241 17.96 3.59 -11.99
C LEU A 241 17.78 4.86 -12.83
N ILE A 242 18.52 5.93 -12.52
CA ILE A 242 18.50 7.21 -13.24
C ILE A 242 19.25 7.08 -14.57
N PHE A 243 20.48 6.57 -14.56
CA PHE A 243 21.34 6.51 -15.74
C PHE A 243 21.24 5.20 -16.52
N ARG A 244 20.34 4.30 -16.09
CA ARG A 244 20.03 3.02 -16.75
C ARG A 244 21.26 2.15 -16.97
N LEU A 245 22.17 2.13 -15.99
CA LEU A 245 23.48 1.49 -16.16
C LEU A 245 23.35 -0.02 -16.42
N LYS A 246 22.49 -0.70 -15.67
CA LYS A 246 22.23 -2.15 -15.84
C LYS A 246 21.49 -2.49 -17.13
N GLU A 247 20.59 -1.62 -17.59
CA GLU A 247 19.83 -1.83 -18.83
C GLU A 247 20.72 -1.78 -20.09
N LYS A 248 21.90 -1.15 -20.01
CA LYS A 248 22.89 -1.16 -21.10
C LYS A 248 23.51 -2.54 -21.29
N GLU A 249 23.60 -3.35 -20.23
CA GLU A 249 24.15 -4.71 -20.25
C GLU A 249 23.05 -5.74 -20.52
N ASP A 250 21.91 -5.59 -19.86
CA ASP A 250 20.72 -6.44 -20.00
C ASP A 250 19.47 -5.56 -20.09
N PRO A 251 18.90 -5.33 -21.29
CA PRO A 251 17.71 -4.51 -21.46
C PRO A 251 16.48 -4.96 -20.66
N GLU A 252 16.42 -6.23 -20.25
CA GLU A 252 15.33 -6.81 -19.47
C GLU A 252 15.69 -6.98 -17.98
N TYR A 253 16.80 -6.37 -17.53
CA TYR A 253 17.30 -6.50 -16.16
C TYR A 253 16.21 -6.19 -15.11
N TYR A 254 15.47 -5.10 -15.33
CA TYR A 254 14.39 -4.64 -14.46
C TYR A 254 12.98 -5.12 -14.87
N SER A 255 12.86 -5.92 -15.93
CA SER A 255 11.55 -6.50 -16.26
C SER A 255 11.15 -7.56 -15.24
N TYR A 256 9.85 -7.75 -15.04
CA TYR A 256 9.27 -8.73 -14.11
C TYR A 256 9.67 -8.52 -12.64
N ILE A 257 9.93 -7.27 -12.23
CA ILE A 257 10.12 -6.93 -10.81
C ILE A 257 8.85 -6.37 -10.17
N PHE A 258 7.91 -5.83 -10.97
CA PHE A 258 6.64 -5.29 -10.50
C PHE A 258 5.45 -6.10 -11.02
N ALA A 259 4.51 -6.46 -10.16
CA ALA A 259 3.30 -7.15 -10.58
C ALA A 259 2.21 -6.21 -11.10
N GLY A 260 2.23 -4.92 -10.72
CA GLY A 260 1.20 -3.95 -11.08
C GLY A 260 1.63 -2.50 -10.93
N ILE A 261 0.66 -1.58 -11.05
CA ILE A 261 0.86 -0.13 -10.90
C ILE A 261 -0.09 0.42 -9.83
N LYS A 262 0.43 1.28 -8.95
CA LYS A 262 -0.33 2.02 -7.94
C LYS A 262 -0.57 3.45 -8.43
N LEU A 263 -1.82 3.88 -8.37
CA LEU A 263 -2.26 5.24 -8.64
C LEU A 263 -2.75 5.87 -7.34
N TYR A 264 -2.35 7.12 -7.09
CA TYR A 264 -2.64 7.80 -5.82
C TYR A 264 -3.23 9.20 -6.06
N PRO A 265 -4.55 9.30 -6.34
CA PRO A 265 -5.24 10.56 -6.59
C PRO A 265 -5.03 11.66 -5.53
N PRO A 266 -4.92 11.36 -4.22
CA PRO A 266 -4.65 12.40 -3.22
C PRO A 266 -3.34 13.17 -3.40
N LEU A 267 -2.39 12.63 -4.17
CA LEU A 267 -1.14 13.31 -4.57
C LEU A 267 -1.27 14.12 -5.87
N GLY A 268 -2.48 14.26 -6.41
CA GLY A 268 -2.78 15.09 -7.58
C GLY A 268 -2.97 14.33 -8.90
N PHE A 269 -2.91 13.00 -8.88
CA PHE A 269 -3.27 12.19 -10.04
C PHE A 269 -4.76 12.35 -10.37
N ASP A 270 -5.08 12.81 -11.58
CA ASP A 270 -6.46 12.85 -12.07
C ASP A 270 -6.72 11.61 -12.94
N PRO A 271 -7.67 10.73 -12.56
CA PRO A 271 -7.97 9.55 -13.36
C PRO A 271 -8.44 9.85 -14.78
N TRP A 272 -9.00 11.05 -15.04
CA TRP A 272 -9.52 11.43 -16.35
C TRP A 272 -9.56 12.95 -16.54
N PRO A 273 -8.42 13.60 -16.85
CA PRO A 273 -8.29 15.06 -16.92
C PRO A 273 -8.78 15.61 -18.26
N GLU A 274 -10.09 15.59 -18.49
CA GLU A 274 -10.72 15.96 -19.78
C GLU A 274 -10.34 17.35 -20.32
N ASN A 275 -10.08 18.29 -19.42
CA ASN A 275 -9.78 19.68 -19.77
C ASN A 275 -8.27 19.91 -20.04
N GLU A 276 -7.43 18.88 -19.93
CA GLU A 276 -5.99 18.96 -20.13
C GLU A 276 -5.56 17.90 -21.16
N PRO A 277 -5.67 18.16 -22.48
CA PRO A 277 -5.46 17.15 -23.52
C PRO A 277 -4.13 16.40 -23.41
N ALA A 278 -3.03 17.10 -23.14
CA ALA A 278 -1.71 16.49 -22.98
C ALA A 278 -1.62 15.56 -21.75
N GLU A 279 -2.30 15.89 -20.65
CA GLU A 279 -2.37 15.02 -19.47
C GLU A 279 -3.28 13.82 -19.75
N LEU A 280 -4.40 14.05 -20.45
CA LEU A 280 -5.33 12.99 -20.83
C LEU A 280 -4.66 11.96 -21.75
N ASP A 281 -3.79 12.38 -22.67
CA ASP A 281 -3.03 11.48 -23.53
C ASP A 281 -2.07 10.59 -22.74
N LYS A 282 -1.39 11.14 -21.72
CA LYS A 282 -0.54 10.37 -20.80
C LYS A 282 -1.34 9.32 -20.02
N VAL A 283 -2.48 9.72 -19.48
CA VAL A 283 -3.37 8.83 -18.72
C VAL A 283 -3.95 7.73 -19.61
N LYS A 284 -4.40 8.06 -20.83
CA LYS A 284 -4.89 7.08 -21.82
C LYS A 284 -3.80 6.11 -22.25
N PHE A 285 -2.58 6.60 -22.49
CA PHE A 285 -1.43 5.74 -22.80
C PHE A 285 -1.18 4.72 -21.68
N LEU A 286 -1.14 5.18 -20.43
CA LEU A 286 -0.95 4.33 -19.26
C LEU A 286 -2.03 3.23 -19.18
N TYR A 287 -3.31 3.59 -19.31
CA TYR A 287 -4.40 2.61 -19.28
C TYR A 287 -4.37 1.64 -20.46
N SER A 288 -4.03 2.12 -21.66
CA SER A 288 -3.87 1.29 -22.85
C SER A 288 -2.78 0.23 -22.62
N GLU A 289 -1.63 0.64 -22.10
CA GLU A 289 -0.54 -0.28 -21.81
C GLU A 289 -0.92 -1.27 -20.71
N CYS A 290 -1.62 -0.83 -19.66
CA CYS A 290 -2.08 -1.72 -18.60
C CYS A 290 -3.09 -2.76 -19.12
N ALA A 291 -4.05 -2.34 -19.96
CA ALA A 291 -5.00 -3.26 -20.57
C ALA A 291 -4.33 -4.23 -21.55
N ARG A 292 -3.37 -3.75 -22.36
CA ARG A 292 -2.65 -4.54 -23.38
C ARG A 292 -1.69 -5.56 -22.77
N LYS A 293 -0.92 -5.15 -21.77
CA LYS A 293 0.09 -5.96 -21.06
C LYS A 293 -0.49 -6.73 -19.86
N ASN A 294 -1.80 -6.66 -19.66
CA ASN A 294 -2.51 -7.26 -18.54
C ASN A 294 -1.90 -6.86 -17.18
N ILE A 295 -1.58 -5.58 -17.00
CA ILE A 295 -1.01 -5.04 -15.75
C ILE A 295 -2.17 -4.58 -14.86
N PRO A 296 -2.32 -5.12 -13.63
CA PRO A 296 -3.33 -4.68 -12.70
C PRO A 296 -3.02 -3.30 -12.12
N LEU A 297 -4.07 -2.51 -11.92
CA LEU A 297 -4.01 -1.22 -11.25
C LEU A 297 -4.59 -1.32 -9.84
N THR A 298 -3.93 -0.74 -8.86
CA THR A 298 -4.56 -0.40 -7.58
C THR A 298 -4.64 1.12 -7.48
N VAL A 299 -5.84 1.66 -7.21
CA VAL A 299 -6.06 3.09 -7.01
C VAL A 299 -6.50 3.35 -5.58
N HIS A 300 -5.93 4.37 -4.94
CA HIS A 300 -6.42 4.84 -3.64
C HIS A 300 -7.88 5.30 -3.75
N CYS A 301 -8.79 4.78 -2.94
CA CYS A 301 -10.21 5.10 -2.97
C CYS A 301 -10.81 5.25 -1.56
N SER A 302 -10.27 6.20 -0.79
CA SER A 302 -10.88 6.67 0.47
C SER A 302 -10.63 8.15 0.67
N ASP A 303 -11.43 8.80 1.52
CA ASP A 303 -11.18 10.18 1.90
C ASP A 303 -10.07 10.33 2.97
N GLY A 304 -9.36 9.25 3.30
CA GLY A 304 -8.16 9.27 4.16
C GLY A 304 -6.85 9.32 3.37
N GLY A 305 -5.73 9.05 4.05
CA GLY A 305 -4.40 8.90 3.43
C GLY A 305 -3.57 10.18 3.31
N PHE A 306 -2.49 10.11 2.55
CA PHE A 306 -1.55 11.23 2.36
C PHE A 306 -2.06 12.22 1.32
N LYS A 307 -2.59 13.36 1.77
CA LYS A 307 -3.15 14.38 0.89
C LYS A 307 -2.17 15.52 0.69
N THR A 308 -1.78 15.78 -0.55
CA THR A 308 -1.02 16.99 -0.92
C THR A 308 -1.77 17.84 -1.94
N SER A 309 -2.78 17.27 -2.62
CA SER A 309 -3.65 18.01 -3.52
C SER A 309 -4.85 18.62 -2.77
N PRO A 310 -5.17 19.91 -2.98
CA PRO A 310 -6.42 20.50 -2.47
C PRO A 310 -7.67 19.89 -3.11
N TYR A 311 -7.53 19.16 -4.23
CA TYR A 311 -8.61 18.47 -4.92
C TYR A 311 -8.66 16.97 -4.60
N ALA A 312 -7.95 16.51 -3.57
CA ALA A 312 -7.80 15.08 -3.24
C ALA A 312 -9.14 14.32 -3.24
N GLU A 313 -10.17 14.84 -2.57
CA GLU A 313 -11.48 14.16 -2.52
C GLU A 313 -12.11 14.00 -3.92
N LYS A 314 -12.12 15.06 -4.73
CA LYS A 314 -12.65 15.04 -6.10
C LYS A 314 -11.87 14.10 -7.01
N LEU A 315 -10.56 14.01 -6.83
CA LEU A 315 -9.69 13.14 -7.64
C LEU A 315 -9.86 11.67 -7.26
N THR A 316 -10.14 11.40 -5.98
CA THR A 316 -10.35 10.04 -5.45
C THR A 316 -11.73 9.46 -5.75
N ASP A 317 -12.72 10.29 -6.07
CA ASP A 317 -14.09 9.83 -6.31
C ASP A 317 -14.17 8.73 -7.39
N PRO A 318 -14.67 7.52 -7.07
CA PRO A 318 -14.75 6.41 -8.01
C PRO A 318 -15.66 6.70 -9.22
N ALA A 319 -16.57 7.68 -9.14
CA ALA A 319 -17.41 8.07 -10.27
C ALA A 319 -16.60 8.59 -11.47
N LYS A 320 -15.39 9.12 -11.24
CA LYS A 320 -14.48 9.53 -12.33
C LYS A 320 -14.07 8.37 -13.23
N TRP A 321 -14.08 7.15 -12.70
CA TRP A 321 -13.69 5.95 -13.45
C TRP A 321 -14.76 5.44 -14.42
N LYS A 322 -16.00 5.93 -14.34
CA LYS A 322 -17.09 5.52 -15.25
C LYS A 322 -16.72 5.69 -16.72
N LYS A 323 -16.11 6.83 -17.09
CA LYS A 323 -15.70 7.09 -18.49
C LYS A 323 -14.60 6.17 -18.97
N ILE A 324 -13.69 5.77 -18.07
CA ILE A 324 -12.58 4.87 -18.37
C ILE A 324 -13.12 3.46 -18.58
N LEU A 325 -13.92 2.97 -17.63
CA LEU A 325 -14.41 1.58 -17.62
C LEU A 325 -15.49 1.31 -18.67
N ASN A 326 -16.22 2.34 -19.12
CA ASN A 326 -17.16 2.24 -20.24
C ASN A 326 -16.48 2.36 -21.62
N ASN A 327 -15.19 2.69 -21.68
CA ASN A 327 -14.45 2.80 -22.93
C ASN A 327 -14.00 1.41 -23.40
N SER A 328 -14.43 1.02 -24.61
CA SER A 328 -14.11 -0.29 -25.19
C SER A 328 -12.61 -0.54 -25.38
N SER A 329 -11.79 0.52 -25.53
CA SER A 329 -10.33 0.43 -25.60
C SER A 329 -9.71 -0.06 -24.28
N PHE A 330 -10.41 0.07 -23.15
CA PHE A 330 -9.93 -0.31 -21.82
C PHE A 330 -10.73 -1.47 -21.19
N ARG A 331 -11.51 -2.22 -21.98
CA ARG A 331 -12.36 -3.34 -21.51
C ARG A 331 -11.65 -4.39 -20.65
N ASN A 332 -10.35 -4.60 -20.87
CA ASN A 332 -9.54 -5.60 -20.15
C ASN A 332 -8.75 -4.98 -18.98
N LEU A 333 -8.93 -3.69 -18.70
CA LEU A 333 -8.24 -3.03 -17.60
C LEU A 333 -8.74 -3.60 -16.26
N ARG A 334 -7.80 -4.12 -15.45
CA ARG A 334 -8.07 -4.62 -14.11
C ARG A 334 -7.75 -3.55 -13.09
N VAL A 335 -8.73 -3.19 -12.26
CA VAL A 335 -8.61 -2.08 -11.31
C VAL A 335 -9.13 -2.50 -9.94
N ASN A 336 -8.32 -2.34 -8.91
CA ASN A 336 -8.69 -2.43 -7.52
C ASN A 336 -8.88 -1.03 -6.93
N PHE A 337 -10.09 -0.72 -6.47
CA PHE A 337 -10.38 0.47 -5.67
C PHE A 337 -10.10 0.18 -4.20
N ALA A 338 -9.01 0.73 -3.68
CA ALA A 338 -8.59 0.44 -2.32
C ALA A 338 -9.54 1.00 -1.26
N HIS A 339 -9.61 0.35 -0.10
CA HIS A 339 -10.36 0.79 1.08
C HIS A 339 -11.89 0.85 0.94
N LEU A 340 -12.51 0.07 0.05
CA LEU A 340 -13.97 -0.01 -0.14
C LEU A 340 -14.69 1.35 -0.39
N GLY A 341 -13.99 2.40 -0.83
CA GLY A 341 -14.61 3.72 -0.92
C GLY A 341 -14.90 4.35 0.45
N ASN A 342 -14.21 3.90 1.51
CA ASN A 342 -14.50 4.32 2.88
C ASN A 342 -14.34 5.84 3.06
N ARG A 343 -15.29 6.42 3.80
CA ARG A 343 -15.35 7.84 4.08
C ARG A 343 -15.50 8.12 5.58
N ALA A 344 -14.85 9.18 6.07
CA ALA A 344 -14.90 9.62 7.45
C ALA A 344 -16.32 10.02 7.90
N ASP A 345 -17.16 10.47 6.96
CA ASP A 345 -18.58 10.76 7.17
C ASP A 345 -19.48 9.52 7.23
N ASN A 346 -18.91 8.31 7.08
CA ASN A 346 -19.60 7.02 6.97
C ASN A 346 -20.62 6.92 5.83
N SER A 347 -20.53 7.79 4.82
CA SER A 347 -21.39 7.70 3.65
C SER A 347 -21.00 6.52 2.75
N SER A 348 -22.00 5.79 2.26
CA SER A 348 -21.81 4.64 1.37
C SER A 348 -21.87 5.00 -0.12
N GLY A 349 -21.83 6.29 -0.47
CA GLY A 349 -21.96 6.75 -1.86
C GLY A 349 -20.85 6.23 -2.77
N TRP A 350 -19.61 6.23 -2.29
CA TRP A 350 -18.46 5.70 -3.02
C TRP A 350 -18.48 4.18 -3.10
N LEU A 351 -18.80 3.48 -2.00
CA LEU A 351 -19.00 2.02 -2.00
C LEU A 351 -20.06 1.59 -3.04
N ARG A 352 -21.23 2.21 -3.05
CA ARG A 352 -22.29 1.93 -4.04
C ARG A 352 -21.83 2.17 -5.47
N THR A 353 -21.02 3.19 -5.69
CA THR A 353 -20.45 3.47 -7.01
C THR A 353 -19.48 2.36 -7.43
N ILE A 354 -18.60 1.92 -6.53
CA ILE A 354 -17.67 0.80 -6.77
C ILE A 354 -18.45 -0.49 -7.05
N GLN A 355 -19.47 -0.80 -6.26
CA GLN A 355 -20.34 -1.97 -6.46
C GLN A 355 -21.03 -1.94 -7.83
N SER A 356 -21.54 -0.77 -8.25
CA SER A 356 -22.12 -0.59 -9.58
C SER A 356 -21.09 -0.82 -10.71
N LEU A 357 -19.87 -0.32 -10.56
CA LEU A 357 -18.78 -0.54 -11.51
C LEU A 357 -18.36 -2.02 -11.56
N ALA A 358 -18.28 -2.68 -10.41
CA ALA A 358 -17.97 -4.11 -10.27
C ALA A 358 -19.05 -5.01 -10.89
N ALA A 359 -20.32 -4.69 -10.68
CA ALA A 359 -21.43 -5.42 -11.30
C ALA A 359 -21.38 -5.32 -12.84
N ALA A 360 -21.03 -4.15 -13.38
CA ALA A 360 -20.93 -3.90 -14.81
C ALA A 360 -19.65 -4.48 -15.44
N ASN A 361 -18.56 -4.61 -14.67
CA ASN A 361 -17.27 -5.06 -15.17
C ASN A 361 -16.56 -6.00 -14.17
N LYS A 362 -16.39 -7.27 -14.57
CA LYS A 362 -15.77 -8.33 -13.76
C LYS A 362 -14.27 -8.12 -13.48
N ASN A 363 -13.64 -7.13 -14.12
CA ASN A 363 -12.25 -6.69 -13.90
C ASN A 363 -12.12 -5.55 -12.87
N VAL A 364 -13.23 -5.09 -12.31
CA VAL A 364 -13.23 -4.14 -11.19
C VAL A 364 -13.29 -4.89 -9.87
N PHE A 365 -12.36 -4.54 -8.98
CA PHE A 365 -12.16 -5.09 -7.66
C PHE A 365 -12.14 -3.97 -6.62
N THR A 366 -12.20 -4.36 -5.36
CA THR A 366 -12.00 -3.45 -4.23
C THR A 366 -11.39 -4.19 -3.05
N ASP A 367 -10.64 -3.50 -2.19
CA ASP A 367 -10.05 -4.08 -0.99
C ASP A 367 -10.55 -3.40 0.28
N PHE A 368 -10.51 -4.12 1.40
CA PHE A 368 -10.88 -3.59 2.72
C PHE A 368 -9.66 -3.24 3.59
N SER A 369 -8.55 -2.89 2.95
CA SER A 369 -7.32 -2.55 3.66
C SER A 369 -7.52 -1.37 4.61
N CYS A 370 -6.88 -1.45 5.78
CA CYS A 370 -7.01 -0.47 6.87
C CYS A 370 -8.39 -0.42 7.58
N LEU A 371 -9.39 -1.20 7.14
CA LEU A 371 -10.75 -1.08 7.68
C LEU A 371 -11.06 -2.04 8.83
N THR A 372 -10.25 -3.09 9.00
CA THR A 372 -10.56 -4.18 9.94
C THR A 372 -9.47 -4.40 11.00
N PRO A 373 -9.11 -3.38 11.81
CA PRO A 373 -8.09 -3.51 12.83
C PRO A 373 -8.47 -4.53 13.92
N GLU A 374 -9.76 -4.75 14.18
CA GLU A 374 -10.26 -5.74 15.15
C GLU A 374 -11.19 -6.78 14.48
N GLU A 375 -11.36 -7.96 15.11
CA GLU A 375 -12.22 -9.03 14.60
C GLU A 375 -13.67 -8.59 14.32
N LYS A 376 -14.19 -7.66 15.14
CA LYS A 376 -15.57 -7.15 15.04
C LYS A 376 -15.81 -6.26 13.83
N ASP A 377 -14.75 -5.64 13.30
CA ASP A 377 -14.84 -4.69 12.19
C ASP A 377 -15.16 -5.40 10.87
N TYR A 378 -14.86 -6.71 10.78
CA TYR A 378 -15.24 -7.57 9.65
C TYR A 378 -16.75 -7.68 9.45
N ARG A 379 -17.57 -7.34 10.46
CA ARG A 379 -19.02 -7.21 10.27
C ARG A 379 -19.34 -6.27 9.12
N LYS A 380 -18.68 -5.11 9.05
CA LYS A 380 -18.90 -4.12 7.99
C LYS A 380 -18.53 -4.66 6.61
N VAL A 381 -17.45 -5.45 6.54
CA VAL A 381 -17.02 -6.09 5.30
C VAL A 381 -18.05 -7.13 4.86
N ALA A 382 -18.52 -7.98 5.79
CA ALA A 382 -19.54 -8.98 5.51
C ALA A 382 -20.86 -8.36 5.04
N GLU A 383 -21.25 -7.22 5.62
CA GLU A 383 -22.43 -6.44 5.22
C GLU A 383 -22.31 -5.86 3.80
N THR A 384 -21.11 -5.80 3.21
CA THR A 384 -20.95 -5.36 1.81
C THR A 384 -21.26 -6.45 0.79
N PHE A 385 -21.36 -7.72 1.21
CA PHE A 385 -21.56 -8.86 0.33
C PHE A 385 -23.04 -9.03 -0.06
N ASP A 386 -23.52 -8.13 -0.91
CA ASP A 386 -24.80 -8.30 -1.61
C ASP A 386 -24.55 -8.87 -3.01
N GLY A 387 -25.21 -9.97 -3.35
CA GLY A 387 -25.02 -10.71 -4.61
C GLY A 387 -23.59 -11.21 -4.84
N ASP A 388 -23.11 -11.15 -6.08
CA ASP A 388 -21.83 -11.72 -6.51
C ASP A 388 -20.59 -10.87 -6.16
N ILE A 389 -20.76 -9.73 -5.47
CA ILE A 389 -19.68 -8.76 -5.23
C ILE A 389 -18.51 -9.35 -4.45
N ILE A 390 -18.74 -10.37 -3.62
CA ILE A 390 -17.69 -11.07 -2.88
C ILE A 390 -16.57 -11.57 -3.79
N ASN A 391 -16.88 -11.92 -5.05
CA ASN A 391 -15.90 -12.36 -6.04
C ASN A 391 -14.95 -11.23 -6.50
N GLN A 392 -15.17 -10.00 -6.07
CA GLN A 392 -14.41 -8.81 -6.45
C GLN A 392 -13.83 -8.08 -5.23
N VAL A 393 -14.00 -8.63 -4.03
CA VAL A 393 -13.42 -8.10 -2.80
C VAL A 393 -12.09 -8.80 -2.51
N LEU A 394 -11.08 -8.03 -2.12
CA LEU A 394 -9.71 -8.49 -1.89
C LEU A 394 -9.28 -8.23 -0.45
N PHE A 395 -8.53 -9.17 0.13
CA PHE A 395 -7.81 -8.92 1.38
C PHE A 395 -6.62 -7.97 1.14
N GLY A 396 -6.56 -6.92 1.93
CA GLY A 396 -5.39 -6.05 2.03
C GLY A 396 -5.18 -5.63 3.49
N SER A 397 -3.92 -5.44 3.90
CA SER A 397 -3.62 -5.02 5.28
C SER A 397 -3.45 -3.52 5.43
N ASP A 398 -2.95 -2.86 4.39
CA ASP A 398 -2.33 -1.55 4.47
C ASP A 398 -1.25 -1.50 5.57
N PHE A 399 -0.48 -2.59 5.70
CA PHE A 399 0.53 -2.72 6.76
C PHE A 399 1.54 -1.57 6.71
N LEU A 400 2.17 -1.31 7.86
CA LEU A 400 2.77 -0.03 8.24
C LEU A 400 1.71 1.02 8.60
N ILE A 401 0.87 1.49 7.67
CA ILE A 401 -0.14 2.53 8.00
C ILE A 401 -1.16 2.02 9.01
N ASN A 402 -1.57 0.76 8.86
CA ASN A 402 -2.48 0.11 9.77
C ASN A 402 -1.92 -0.05 11.20
N LEU A 403 -0.61 0.15 11.44
CA LEU A 403 -0.05 0.21 12.80
C LEU A 403 -0.56 1.41 13.61
N LEU A 404 -1.33 2.32 13.02
CA LEU A 404 -2.11 3.31 13.77
C LEU A 404 -3.28 2.70 14.53
N TRP A 405 -3.86 1.61 14.02
CA TRP A 405 -5.08 1.00 14.55
C TRP A 405 -4.94 -0.46 14.98
N SER A 406 -3.96 -1.19 14.44
CA SER A 406 -3.58 -2.55 14.84
C SER A 406 -2.22 -2.54 15.53
N GLY A 407 -1.97 -3.49 16.45
CA GLY A 407 -0.68 -3.58 17.14
C GLY A 407 0.43 -4.23 16.29
N SER A 408 0.11 -5.05 15.29
CA SER A 408 1.11 -5.69 14.43
C SER A 408 0.52 -6.27 13.13
N TYR A 409 1.38 -6.68 12.20
CA TYR A 409 0.95 -7.45 11.02
C TYR A 409 0.28 -8.75 11.45
N THR A 410 0.91 -9.48 12.39
CA THR A 410 0.41 -10.74 12.95
C THR A 410 -0.98 -10.58 13.57
N GLU A 411 -1.22 -9.49 14.29
CA GLU A 411 -2.53 -9.20 14.88
C GLU A 411 -3.58 -8.98 13.81
N TYR A 412 -3.33 -8.11 12.82
CA TYR A 412 -4.30 -7.85 11.75
C TYR A 412 -4.59 -9.10 10.92
N PHE A 413 -3.54 -9.83 10.54
CA PHE A 413 -3.64 -11.11 9.86
C PHE A 413 -4.42 -12.14 10.69
N GLY A 414 -4.14 -12.23 12.00
CA GLY A 414 -4.85 -13.13 12.91
C GLY A 414 -6.33 -12.77 13.05
N ASN A 415 -6.67 -11.48 13.07
CA ASN A 415 -8.06 -11.03 13.15
C ASN A 415 -8.88 -11.47 11.94
N PHE A 416 -8.30 -11.44 10.73
CA PHE A 416 -8.93 -12.01 9.54
C PHE A 416 -9.21 -13.50 9.67
N ILE A 417 -8.25 -14.27 10.18
CA ILE A 417 -8.41 -15.72 10.31
C ILE A 417 -9.45 -16.07 11.37
N LYS A 418 -9.46 -15.35 12.50
CA LYS A 418 -10.31 -15.67 13.68
C LYS A 418 -11.74 -15.16 13.58
N THR A 419 -11.98 -14.08 12.84
CA THR A 419 -13.30 -13.44 12.81
C THR A 419 -14.41 -14.42 12.47
N GLY A 420 -15.51 -14.38 13.24
CA GLY A 420 -16.71 -15.18 13.00
C GLY A 420 -17.68 -14.55 11.98
N PHE A 421 -17.38 -13.36 11.45
CA PHE A 421 -18.25 -12.67 10.49
C PHE A 421 -18.09 -13.16 9.04
N LEU A 422 -17.07 -13.99 8.78
CA LEU A 422 -16.76 -14.54 7.45
C LEU A 422 -16.68 -16.07 7.55
N THR A 423 -17.32 -16.78 6.61
CA THR A 423 -17.18 -18.24 6.50
C THR A 423 -15.77 -18.62 6.02
N PRO A 424 -15.34 -19.89 6.22
CA PRO A 424 -14.04 -20.36 5.71
C PRO A 424 -13.91 -20.16 4.19
N GLU A 425 -14.97 -20.45 3.44
CA GLU A 425 -15.01 -20.30 1.98
C GLU A 425 -14.86 -18.84 1.57
N GLN A 426 -15.57 -17.93 2.26
CA GLN A 426 -15.44 -16.49 2.02
C GLN A 426 -14.01 -16.03 2.29
N LYS A 427 -13.37 -16.48 3.37
CA LYS A 427 -11.98 -16.14 3.67
C LYS A 427 -11.04 -16.58 2.55
N THR A 428 -11.19 -17.82 2.06
CA THR A 428 -10.40 -18.35 0.94
C THR A 428 -10.61 -17.57 -0.36
N ILE A 429 -11.84 -17.16 -0.67
CA ILE A 429 -12.13 -16.30 -1.83
C ILE A 429 -11.39 -14.95 -1.71
N LEU A 430 -11.49 -14.30 -0.55
CA LEU A 430 -10.96 -12.95 -0.32
C LEU A 430 -9.43 -12.90 -0.26
N CYS A 431 -8.78 -13.92 0.30
CA CYS A 431 -7.33 -13.95 0.49
C CYS A 431 -6.57 -14.79 -0.53
N ASN A 432 -7.24 -15.54 -1.41
CA ASN A 432 -6.57 -16.39 -2.39
C ASN A 432 -7.16 -16.27 -3.79
N SER A 433 -8.42 -16.67 -4.00
CA SER A 433 -8.97 -16.80 -5.35
C SER A 433 -9.12 -15.45 -6.07
N ASN A 434 -9.65 -14.43 -5.39
CA ASN A 434 -9.81 -13.11 -5.99
C ASN A 434 -8.46 -12.39 -6.18
N PRO A 435 -7.54 -12.37 -5.20
CA PRO A 435 -6.21 -11.80 -5.40
C PRO A 435 -5.43 -12.41 -6.56
N GLU A 436 -5.47 -13.74 -6.73
CA GLU A 436 -4.80 -14.42 -7.84
C GLU A 436 -5.36 -13.96 -9.20
N ARG A 437 -6.69 -13.88 -9.31
CA ARG A 437 -7.39 -13.34 -10.49
C ARG A 437 -7.07 -11.86 -10.73
N PHE A 438 -6.97 -11.07 -9.66
CA PHE A 438 -6.61 -9.65 -9.75
C PHE A 438 -5.15 -9.46 -10.19
N LEU A 439 -4.19 -10.26 -9.73
CA LEU A 439 -2.78 -10.10 -10.06
C LEU A 439 -2.46 -10.63 -11.46
N PHE A 440 -2.85 -11.86 -11.76
CA PHE A 440 -2.35 -12.58 -12.94
C PHE A 440 -3.40 -12.76 -14.04
N GLY A 441 -4.68 -12.72 -13.66
CA GLY A 441 -5.80 -12.93 -14.57
C GLY A 441 -6.24 -14.38 -14.50
N GLY A 442 -7.24 -14.76 -15.29
CA GLY A 442 -7.74 -16.13 -15.34
C GLY A 442 -9.26 -16.20 -15.52
N PRO A 443 -9.79 -17.39 -15.88
CA PRO A 443 -11.22 -17.59 -16.04
C PRO A 443 -11.95 -17.36 -14.71
N ILE A 444 -13.17 -16.81 -14.79
CA ILE A 444 -14.09 -16.79 -13.65
C ILE A 444 -14.45 -18.25 -13.40
N LYS A 445 -13.96 -18.84 -12.30
CA LYS A 445 -14.57 -20.07 -11.78
C LYS A 445 -15.93 -19.66 -11.24
N VAL A 446 -16.96 -19.75 -12.07
CA VAL A 446 -18.34 -19.70 -11.62
C VAL A 446 -18.53 -20.99 -10.82
N SER A 447 -18.65 -20.86 -9.50
CA SER A 447 -19.06 -21.95 -8.61
C SER A 447 -20.48 -22.39 -8.91
#